data_AF-A0AAE3IUP9-F1
#
_entry.id   AF-A0AAE3IUP9-F1
#
_cell.length_a   1.000
_cell.length_b   1.000
_cell.length_c   1.000
_cell.angle_alpha   90.00
_cell.angle_beta   90.00
_cell.angle_gamma   90.00
#
_symmetry.space_group_name_H-M   'P 1'
#
loop_
_entity.id
_entity.type
_entity.pdbx_description
1 polymer ?
#
loop_
_entity_poly.entity_id
_entity_poly.type
_entity_poly.pdbx_seq_one_letter_code
_entity_poly.pdbx_strand_id
1 'polypeptide(L)'
;MEKEKKPMFKRWWFWLIVVIIIIGACNAIGDEDNDTAENQQENSNKTAENGTEENATENNENETTDENATNEEENTAENEEAENTEGRIESGIFEVGKDIEPGLYKSEGSVTYWARLSGFGGSLEEIIANGNPQGSDIVNIDEGDVGFQTSGSGYWFKVDDNYKPEMLTSFSDGTYIVGKDISPGKYKSDGGDSFGYWARLSGFSGELDDIIANGNPEGPTIVEIAEGDIGFQTFGNGKWTKVE
;
A
#
# COMPACT_ATOMS: atom_id res chain seq x y z
N MET A 1 22.13 22.07 -27.33
CA MET A 1 22.18 20.78 -26.61
C MET A 1 22.10 21.10 -25.15
N GLU A 2 20.89 21.07 -24.61
CA GLU A 2 20.64 21.29 -23.18
C GLU A 2 20.94 19.99 -22.45
N LYS A 3 21.76 20.05 -21.40
CA LYS A 3 22.10 18.85 -20.60
C LYS A 3 20.89 18.53 -19.73
N GLU A 4 20.18 17.46 -20.04
CA GLU A 4 19.18 16.89 -19.13
C GLU A 4 19.84 16.59 -17.77
N LYS A 5 19.32 17.22 -16.73
CA LYS A 5 19.75 16.96 -15.36
C LYS A 5 19.22 15.58 -14.97
N LYS A 6 20.11 14.65 -14.63
CA LYS A 6 19.74 13.32 -14.16
C LYS A 6 18.84 13.44 -12.92
N PRO A 7 17.69 12.76 -12.86
CA PRO A 7 16.81 12.79 -11.69
C PRO A 7 17.55 12.28 -10.45
N MET A 8 17.48 13.04 -9.36
CA MET A 8 18.27 12.81 -8.14
C MET A 8 17.81 11.57 -7.35
N PHE A 9 16.57 11.12 -7.57
CA PHE A 9 15.94 9.96 -6.93
C PHE A 9 16.45 8.60 -7.44
N LYS A 10 17.23 8.56 -8.53
CA LYS A 10 17.88 7.32 -9.02
C LYS A 10 19.16 6.94 -8.27
N ARG A 11 19.49 7.66 -7.20
CA ARG A 11 20.74 7.43 -6.46
C ARG A 11 20.41 6.91 -5.06
N TRP A 12 20.98 5.76 -4.71
CA TRP A 12 20.75 5.02 -3.46
C TRP A 12 20.77 5.87 -2.17
N TRP A 13 21.61 6.91 -2.09
CA TRP A 13 21.68 7.83 -0.95
C TRP A 13 20.40 8.68 -0.74
N PHE A 14 19.56 8.87 -1.77
CA PHE A 14 18.28 9.58 -1.65
C PHE A 14 17.27 8.78 -0.82
N TRP A 15 17.19 7.46 -1.04
CA TRP A 15 16.34 6.57 -0.25
C TRP A 15 16.82 6.42 1.20
N LEU A 16 18.13 6.45 1.44
CA LEU A 16 18.69 6.52 2.80
C LEU A 16 18.22 7.79 3.54
N ILE A 17 18.13 8.93 2.85
CA ILE A 17 17.64 10.19 3.45
C ILE A 17 16.15 10.12 3.75
N VAL A 18 15.33 9.55 2.86
CA VAL A 18 13.88 9.37 3.10
C VAL A 18 13.64 8.47 4.32
N VAL A 19 14.38 7.36 4.44
CA VAL A 19 14.30 6.46 5.60
C VAL A 19 14.76 7.16 6.90
N ILE A 20 15.82 7.98 6.85
CA ILE A 20 16.26 8.77 8.02
C ILE A 20 15.24 9.83 8.42
N ILE A 21 14.52 10.45 7.48
CA ILE A 21 13.45 11.41 7.81
C ILE A 21 12.25 10.70 8.44
N ILE A 22 11.87 9.52 7.94
CA ILE A 22 10.78 8.72 8.50
C ILE A 22 11.13 8.20 9.91
N ILE A 23 12.37 7.73 10.12
CA ILE A 23 12.84 7.28 11.45
C ILE A 23 13.11 8.46 12.40
N GLY A 24 13.58 9.59 11.87
CA GLY A 24 13.84 10.81 12.62
C GLY A 24 12.56 11.49 13.13
N ALA A 25 11.44 11.30 12.43
CA ALA A 25 10.11 11.70 12.90
C ALA A 25 9.59 10.83 14.07
N CYS A 26 10.20 9.67 14.36
CA CYS A 26 9.85 8.83 15.51
C CYS A 26 10.65 9.12 16.79
N ASN A 27 11.64 10.03 16.79
CA ASN A 27 12.45 10.35 17.98
C ASN A 27 12.39 11.82 18.42
N ALA A 28 11.29 12.52 18.15
CA ALA A 28 11.05 13.86 18.69
C ALA A 28 9.76 13.90 19.55
N ILE A 29 9.69 13.03 20.56
CA ILE A 29 8.98 13.35 21.81
C ILE A 29 10.07 13.72 22.81
N GLY A 30 10.49 14.98 22.74
CA GLY A 30 11.24 15.63 23.81
C GLY A 30 10.24 16.32 24.72
N ASP A 31 10.16 15.87 25.97
CA ASP A 31 9.52 16.58 27.06
C ASP A 31 10.59 17.36 27.84
N GLU A 32 10.17 18.49 28.41
CA GLU A 32 10.97 19.64 28.81
C GLU A 32 12.00 19.42 29.95
N ASP A 33 13.06 20.23 29.91
CA ASP A 33 14.15 20.34 30.89
C ASP A 33 13.69 20.63 32.34
N ASN A 34 14.38 20.01 33.31
CA ASN A 34 14.87 20.71 34.52
C ASN A 34 16.02 19.93 35.21
N ASP A 35 17.23 20.48 35.03
CA ASP A 35 18.42 20.53 35.89
C ASP A 35 18.95 19.31 36.69
N THR A 36 20.11 18.85 36.20
CA THR A 36 21.44 18.76 36.86
C THR A 36 21.65 17.91 38.13
N ALA A 37 22.41 16.82 37.99
CA ALA A 37 23.67 16.57 38.74
C ALA A 37 24.45 15.34 38.20
N GLU A 38 25.77 15.51 38.13
CA GLU A 38 26.82 14.60 37.66
C GLU A 38 26.85 13.20 38.32
N ASN A 39 27.28 12.17 37.59
CA ASN A 39 28.58 11.52 37.89
C ASN A 39 29.08 10.60 36.76
N GLN A 40 30.40 10.57 36.66
CA GLN A 40 31.25 9.86 35.71
C GLN A 40 31.30 8.34 35.98
N GLN A 41 31.45 7.53 34.93
CA GLN A 41 32.64 6.67 34.78
C GLN A 41 32.66 5.94 33.44
N GLU A 42 33.73 6.18 32.67
CA GLU A 42 34.35 5.18 31.81
C GLU A 42 34.74 3.94 32.65
N ASN A 43 34.64 2.73 32.08
CA ASN A 43 35.81 2.10 31.44
C ASN A 43 35.51 0.73 30.81
N SER A 44 36.31 0.48 29.78
CA SER A 44 36.54 -0.73 29.00
C SER A 44 36.86 -1.98 29.84
N ASN A 45 36.48 -3.19 29.42
CA ASN A 45 37.30 -4.06 28.57
C ASN A 45 36.74 -5.50 28.45
N LYS A 46 37.28 -6.18 27.44
CA LYS A 46 36.86 -7.39 26.75
C LYS A 46 37.55 -8.67 27.29
N THR A 47 36.92 -9.81 27.02
CA THR A 47 37.49 -11.14 26.64
C THR A 47 37.69 -12.20 27.73
N ALA A 48 37.17 -13.41 27.44
CA ALA A 48 37.87 -14.72 27.31
C ALA A 48 36.93 -15.86 27.78
N GLU A 49 36.42 -16.71 26.86
CA GLU A 49 36.93 -18.08 26.53
C GLU A 49 36.42 -19.17 27.51
N ASN A 50 36.10 -20.43 27.19
CA ASN A 50 36.06 -21.27 25.97
C ASN A 50 35.50 -22.68 26.37
N GLY A 51 35.08 -23.51 25.40
CA GLY A 51 35.01 -25.01 25.45
C GLY A 51 33.64 -25.62 25.81
N THR A 52 32.86 -26.31 24.94
CA THR A 52 33.08 -27.57 24.14
C THR A 52 33.19 -28.80 25.08
N GLU A 53 32.52 -29.95 24.99
CA GLU A 53 31.95 -30.77 23.89
C GLU A 53 30.98 -31.87 24.44
N GLU A 54 30.47 -32.70 23.52
CA GLU A 54 29.39 -33.70 23.53
C GLU A 54 29.51 -34.96 24.44
N ASN A 55 28.37 -35.64 24.66
CA ASN A 55 28.21 -37.07 24.26
C ASN A 55 26.73 -37.56 24.24
N ALA A 56 26.42 -38.37 23.22
CA ALA A 56 25.20 -39.16 23.01
C ALA A 56 25.19 -40.43 23.90
N THR A 57 24.08 -41.12 24.16
CA THR A 57 23.50 -42.26 23.39
C THR A 57 22.29 -42.75 24.24
N GLU A 58 21.02 -42.71 23.80
CA GLU A 58 20.24 -43.62 22.93
C GLU A 58 19.67 -44.90 23.62
N ASN A 59 18.44 -45.26 23.19
CA ASN A 59 17.74 -46.57 23.21
C ASN A 59 16.84 -46.91 24.41
N ASN A 60 15.62 -47.46 24.27
CA ASN A 60 14.74 -47.69 23.10
C ASN A 60 13.35 -48.19 23.59
N GLU A 61 12.31 -48.01 22.75
CA GLU A 61 11.14 -48.91 22.50
C GLU A 61 10.20 -49.31 23.68
N ASN A 62 8.89 -49.52 23.53
CA ASN A 62 8.11 -49.94 22.36
C ASN A 62 6.58 -49.77 22.60
N GLU A 63 5.86 -49.30 21.57
CA GLU A 63 4.65 -49.92 20.94
C GLU A 63 3.37 -50.28 21.76
N THR A 64 2.13 -50.35 21.23
CA THR A 64 1.60 -50.46 19.86
C THR A 64 0.07 -50.19 19.80
N THR A 65 -0.41 -49.69 18.65
CA THR A 65 -1.69 -49.98 17.88
C THR A 65 -3.10 -49.86 18.50
N ASP A 66 -4.22 -49.57 17.79
CA ASP A 66 -4.66 -49.80 16.38
C ASP A 66 -5.77 -48.83 15.89
N GLU A 67 -5.75 -48.57 14.57
CA GLU A 67 -6.82 -48.49 13.53
C GLU A 67 -8.10 -47.59 13.60
N ASN A 68 -8.16 -46.66 12.65
CA ASN A 68 -9.12 -46.49 11.53
C ASN A 68 -10.66 -46.56 11.77
N ALA A 69 -11.39 -45.44 11.54
CA ALA A 69 -12.56 -45.37 10.65
C ALA A 69 -13.28 -43.99 10.65
N THR A 70 -13.60 -43.53 9.43
CA THR A 70 -14.70 -42.63 9.03
C THR A 70 -14.52 -41.11 9.17
N ASN A 71 -14.04 -40.51 8.07
CA ASN A 71 -14.23 -39.11 7.71
C ASN A 71 -15.38 -39.05 6.69
N GLU A 72 -16.57 -38.66 7.14
CA GLU A 72 -17.69 -38.24 6.29
C GLU A 72 -18.40 -37.10 7.01
N GLU A 73 -18.05 -35.86 6.67
CA GLU A 73 -18.90 -34.68 6.81
C GLU A 73 -18.23 -33.54 6.03
N GLU A 74 -18.22 -33.71 4.71
CA GLU A 74 -18.08 -32.59 3.79
C GLU A 74 -19.36 -32.54 2.95
N ASN A 75 -19.71 -31.32 2.56
CA ASN A 75 -20.68 -30.97 1.52
C ASN A 75 -22.09 -30.58 1.99
N THR A 76 -22.22 -29.47 2.71
CA THR A 76 -23.39 -28.59 2.54
C THR A 76 -23.04 -27.15 2.94
N ALA A 77 -22.50 -26.37 2.00
CA ALA A 77 -22.68 -24.92 1.83
C ALA A 77 -21.58 -24.33 0.93
N GLU A 78 -21.51 -24.77 -0.32
CA GLU A 78 -20.80 -24.01 -1.36
C GLU A 78 -21.77 -23.82 -2.53
N ASN A 79 -22.78 -23.00 -2.26
CA ASN A 79 -23.63 -22.43 -3.30
C ASN A 79 -24.11 -21.06 -2.83
N GLU A 80 -23.16 -20.13 -2.69
CA GLU A 80 -23.45 -18.70 -2.77
C GLU A 80 -22.48 -18.12 -3.79
N GLU A 81 -23.06 -17.67 -4.91
CA GLU A 81 -22.47 -16.85 -5.95
C GLU A 81 -21.19 -17.35 -6.64
N ALA A 82 -21.39 -18.21 -7.65
CA ALA A 82 -20.56 -18.14 -8.85
C ALA A 82 -20.86 -16.79 -9.55
N GLU A 83 -20.33 -15.69 -9.01
CA GLU A 83 -20.29 -14.42 -9.70
C GLU A 83 -19.45 -14.57 -10.97
N ASN A 84 -19.84 -13.85 -12.02
CA ASN A 84 -19.07 -13.81 -13.25
C ASN A 84 -17.67 -13.22 -12.98
N THR A 85 -16.65 -14.07 -12.91
CA THR A 85 -15.25 -13.68 -12.70
C THR A 85 -14.57 -13.15 -13.96
N GLU A 86 -15.27 -13.13 -15.11
CA GLU A 86 -14.72 -12.59 -16.35
C GLU A 86 -14.26 -11.14 -16.17
N GLY A 87 -12.96 -10.91 -16.36
CA GLY A 87 -12.36 -9.57 -16.33
C GLY A 87 -11.93 -9.07 -14.95
N ARG A 88 -12.10 -9.87 -13.87
CA ARG A 88 -11.54 -9.57 -12.56
C ARG A 88 -10.08 -10.02 -12.46
N ILE A 89 -9.24 -9.18 -11.86
CA ILE A 89 -7.83 -9.47 -11.60
C ILE A 89 -7.64 -9.60 -10.09
N GLU A 90 -7.50 -10.84 -9.63
CA GLU A 90 -7.26 -11.17 -8.22
C GLU A 90 -5.76 -11.11 -7.88
N SER A 91 -5.38 -11.53 -6.67
CA SER A 91 -3.99 -11.61 -6.23
C SER A 91 -3.12 -12.44 -7.18
N GLY A 92 -1.96 -11.91 -7.56
CA GLY A 92 -1.04 -12.56 -8.49
C GLY A 92 -0.01 -11.63 -9.12
N ILE A 93 0.75 -12.15 -10.08
CA ILE A 93 1.64 -11.39 -10.97
C ILE A 93 1.19 -11.69 -12.40
N PHE A 94 0.93 -10.64 -13.17
CA PHE A 94 0.31 -10.70 -14.49
C PHE A 94 1.21 -10.03 -15.52
N GLU A 95 1.43 -10.66 -16.68
CA GLU A 95 2.15 -10.05 -17.80
C GLU A 95 1.23 -9.09 -18.56
N VAL A 96 1.67 -7.83 -18.66
CA VAL A 96 0.91 -6.78 -19.33
C VAL A 96 0.91 -7.03 -20.85
N GLY A 97 -0.25 -6.91 -21.48
CA GLY A 97 -0.49 -7.25 -22.88
C GLY A 97 -0.72 -8.74 -23.16
N LYS A 98 -0.62 -9.61 -22.15
CA LYS A 98 -0.98 -11.03 -22.26
C LYS A 98 -2.05 -11.46 -21.26
N ASP A 99 -1.76 -11.29 -19.97
CA ASP A 99 -2.65 -11.70 -18.88
C ASP A 99 -3.57 -10.55 -18.46
N ILE A 100 -3.09 -9.31 -18.59
CA ILE A 100 -3.84 -8.08 -18.28
C ILE A 100 -3.59 -7.04 -19.37
N GLU A 101 -4.63 -6.35 -19.83
CA GLU A 101 -4.48 -5.27 -20.80
C GLU A 101 -4.01 -3.97 -20.11
N PRO A 102 -3.26 -3.10 -20.80
CA PRO A 102 -3.05 -1.74 -20.33
C PRO A 102 -4.38 -0.99 -20.14
N GLY A 103 -4.38 -0.03 -19.22
CA GLY A 103 -5.51 0.86 -18.97
C GLY A 103 -5.69 1.20 -17.50
N LEU A 104 -6.81 1.86 -17.22
CA LEU A 104 -7.19 2.26 -15.87
C LEU A 104 -7.94 1.13 -15.16
N TYR A 105 -7.52 0.81 -13.95
CA TYR A 105 -8.13 -0.23 -13.12
C TYR A 105 -8.51 0.34 -11.75
N LYS A 106 -9.62 -0.15 -11.21
CA LYS A 106 -10.10 0.18 -9.87
C LYS A 106 -10.23 -1.10 -9.05
N SER A 107 -9.83 -1.04 -7.78
CA SER A 107 -9.92 -2.18 -6.88
C SER A 107 -11.23 -2.20 -6.09
N GLU A 108 -11.71 -3.40 -5.81
CA GLU A 108 -12.80 -3.69 -4.88
C GLU A 108 -12.35 -4.78 -3.90
N GLY A 109 -12.91 -4.74 -2.68
CA GLY A 109 -12.46 -5.60 -1.59
C GLY A 109 -11.10 -5.17 -1.01
N SER A 110 -10.37 -6.13 -0.45
CA SER A 110 -9.12 -5.87 0.27
C SER A 110 -7.91 -6.08 -0.65
N VAL A 111 -7.34 -4.99 -1.18
CA VAL A 111 -6.01 -5.01 -1.80
C VAL A 111 -5.00 -4.49 -0.79
N THR A 112 -3.99 -5.29 -0.46
CA THR A 112 -2.97 -4.95 0.54
C THR A 112 -1.66 -4.46 -0.07
N TYR A 113 -1.43 -4.81 -1.34
CA TYR A 113 -0.27 -4.38 -2.11
C TYR A 113 -0.58 -4.43 -3.60
N TRP A 114 -0.03 -3.49 -4.35
CA TRP A 114 0.10 -3.59 -5.79
C TRP A 114 1.42 -2.99 -6.27
N ALA A 115 1.91 -3.43 -7.42
CA ALA A 115 3.05 -2.82 -8.11
C ALA A 115 2.93 -2.92 -9.63
N ARG A 116 3.33 -1.84 -10.30
CA ARG A 116 3.64 -1.82 -11.74
C ARG A 116 5.12 -2.17 -11.91
N LEU A 117 5.43 -3.06 -12.83
CA LEU A 117 6.74 -3.70 -12.96
C LEU A 117 7.34 -3.47 -14.35
N SER A 118 8.64 -3.20 -14.41
CA SER A 118 9.42 -3.17 -15.66
C SER A 118 10.14 -4.48 -15.97
N GLY A 119 9.92 -5.52 -15.16
CA GLY A 119 10.54 -6.83 -15.30
C GLY A 119 10.10 -7.82 -14.21
N PHE A 120 10.52 -9.07 -14.34
CA PHE A 120 10.17 -10.18 -13.43
C PHE A 120 11.38 -10.72 -12.65
N GLY A 121 12.50 -9.99 -12.61
CA GLY A 121 13.70 -10.40 -11.89
C GLY A 121 13.57 -10.35 -10.37
N GLY A 122 12.52 -9.70 -9.85
CA GLY A 122 12.25 -9.55 -8.42
C GLY A 122 13.13 -8.50 -7.74
N SER A 123 13.78 -7.64 -8.52
CA SER A 123 14.61 -6.55 -8.00
C SER A 123 13.79 -5.30 -7.68
N LEU A 124 14.25 -4.49 -6.74
CA LEU A 124 13.59 -3.23 -6.41
C LEU A 124 13.67 -2.22 -7.57
N GLU A 125 14.70 -2.34 -8.40
CA GLU A 125 14.90 -1.51 -9.60
C GLU A 125 13.86 -1.77 -10.69
N GLU A 126 13.14 -2.90 -10.63
CA GLU A 126 12.06 -3.24 -11.57
C GLU A 126 10.68 -2.74 -11.10
N ILE A 127 10.55 -2.19 -9.89
CA ILE A 127 9.31 -1.59 -9.43
C ILE A 127 9.22 -0.18 -10.01
N ILE A 128 8.25 0.03 -10.90
CA ILE A 128 7.94 1.34 -11.50
C ILE A 128 7.20 2.21 -10.47
N ALA A 129 6.12 1.66 -9.91
CA ALA A 129 5.32 2.26 -8.86
C ALA A 129 4.70 1.15 -8.01
N ASN A 130 4.40 1.42 -6.75
CA ASN A 130 3.73 0.49 -5.86
C ASN A 130 2.84 1.24 -4.85
N GLY A 131 1.88 0.52 -4.29
CA GLY A 131 0.97 1.07 -3.29
C GLY A 131 0.54 0.05 -2.25
N ASN A 132 0.19 0.56 -1.07
CA ASN A 132 -0.42 -0.17 0.03
C ASN A 132 -1.72 0.54 0.42
N PRO A 133 -2.76 0.42 -0.42
CA PRO A 133 -3.93 1.29 -0.28
C PRO A 133 -4.72 1.00 1.00
N GLN A 134 -5.35 2.05 1.52
CA GLN A 134 -6.40 1.96 2.53
C GLN A 134 -7.73 2.27 1.84
N GLY A 135 -8.60 1.27 1.71
CA GLY A 135 -9.80 1.35 0.88
C GLY A 135 -9.55 0.99 -0.58
N SER A 136 -10.50 1.36 -1.45
CA SER A 136 -10.40 1.16 -2.90
C SER A 136 -9.29 2.04 -3.48
N ASP A 137 -8.57 1.53 -4.48
CA ASP A 137 -7.50 2.26 -5.15
C ASP A 137 -7.67 2.23 -6.67
N ILE A 138 -6.96 3.12 -7.36
CA ILE A 138 -7.05 3.31 -8.81
C ILE A 138 -5.66 3.42 -9.38
N VAL A 139 -5.36 2.58 -10.38
CA VAL A 139 -4.04 2.51 -11.01
C VAL A 139 -4.20 2.49 -12.53
N ASN A 140 -3.41 3.31 -13.20
CA ASN A 140 -3.21 3.23 -14.64
C ASN A 140 -2.01 2.31 -14.92
N ILE A 141 -2.28 1.17 -15.53
CA ILE A 141 -1.27 0.23 -16.03
C ILE A 141 -0.90 0.70 -17.44
N ASP A 142 0.35 1.14 -17.62
CA ASP A 142 0.79 1.71 -18.89
C ASP A 142 1.12 0.59 -19.90
N GLU A 143 1.03 0.92 -21.20
CA GLU A 143 1.39 -0.01 -22.28
C GLU A 143 2.87 -0.45 -22.22
N GLY A 144 3.74 0.37 -21.60
CA GLY A 144 5.15 0.06 -21.42
C GLY A 144 5.47 -0.78 -20.19
N ASP A 145 4.49 -1.05 -19.32
CA ASP A 145 4.69 -1.91 -18.17
C ASP A 145 4.90 -3.35 -18.66
N VAL A 146 5.77 -4.08 -17.97
CA VAL A 146 6.02 -5.51 -18.25
C VAL A 146 5.09 -6.37 -17.40
N GLY A 147 4.81 -5.96 -16.16
CA GLY A 147 3.96 -6.72 -15.27
C GLY A 147 3.15 -5.86 -14.30
N PHE A 148 2.07 -6.46 -13.80
CA PHE A 148 1.30 -5.93 -12.68
C PHE A 148 1.24 -6.99 -11.58
N GLN A 149 1.69 -6.65 -10.38
CA GLN A 149 1.58 -7.49 -9.20
C GLN A 149 0.50 -6.92 -8.29
N THR A 150 -0.34 -7.78 -7.72
CA THR A 150 -1.32 -7.39 -6.70
C THR A 150 -1.45 -8.48 -5.65
N SER A 151 -1.81 -8.10 -4.43
CA SER A 151 -2.02 -9.01 -3.31
C SER A 151 -3.18 -8.57 -2.45
N GLY A 152 -3.87 -9.55 -1.86
CA GLY A 152 -5.06 -9.33 -1.04
C GLY A 152 -6.19 -10.27 -1.42
N SER A 153 -7.33 -10.12 -0.74
CA SER A 153 -8.55 -10.89 -1.02
C SER A 153 -9.55 -10.14 -1.92
N GLY A 154 -9.20 -8.93 -2.34
CA GLY A 154 -9.93 -8.14 -3.32
C GLY A 154 -9.51 -8.46 -4.76
N TYR A 155 -10.07 -7.70 -5.69
CA TYR A 155 -9.78 -7.79 -7.12
C TYR A 155 -9.74 -6.40 -7.75
N TRP A 156 -9.22 -6.35 -8.97
CA TRP A 156 -9.29 -5.18 -9.83
C TRP A 156 -10.22 -5.44 -11.01
N PHE A 157 -10.90 -4.39 -11.46
CA PHE A 157 -11.66 -4.41 -12.70
C PHE A 157 -11.28 -3.18 -13.54
N LYS A 158 -11.37 -3.33 -14.87
CA LYS A 158 -11.03 -2.26 -15.81
C LYS A 158 -12.09 -1.15 -15.74
N VAL A 159 -11.64 0.09 -15.63
CA VAL A 159 -12.47 1.28 -15.73
C VAL A 159 -12.65 1.63 -17.20
N ASP A 160 -13.74 1.16 -17.79
CA ASP A 160 -14.08 1.37 -19.20
C ASP A 160 -15.31 2.31 -19.36
N ASP A 161 -15.93 2.28 -20.54
CA ASP A 161 -17.15 3.05 -20.84
C ASP A 161 -18.40 2.53 -20.10
N ASN A 162 -18.35 1.31 -19.57
CA ASN A 162 -19.42 0.73 -18.76
C ASN A 162 -19.31 1.14 -17.29
N TYR A 163 -18.15 1.62 -16.85
CA TYR A 163 -17.97 2.18 -15.51
C TYR A 163 -18.76 3.50 -15.35
N LYS A 164 -19.96 3.38 -14.77
CA LYS A 164 -20.93 4.46 -14.53
C LYS A 164 -21.39 4.44 -13.07
N PRO A 165 -20.51 4.78 -12.13
CA PRO A 165 -20.85 4.81 -10.72
C PRO A 165 -21.88 5.91 -10.42
N GLU A 166 -22.55 5.82 -9.28
CA GLU A 166 -23.27 6.96 -8.73
C GLU A 166 -22.28 8.01 -8.22
N MET A 167 -22.57 9.27 -8.51
CA MET A 167 -21.71 10.37 -8.08
C MET A 167 -21.83 10.58 -6.57
N LEU A 168 -20.70 10.47 -5.88
CA LEU A 168 -20.61 10.56 -4.44
C LEU A 168 -20.53 12.03 -3.98
N THR A 169 -21.40 12.38 -3.03
CA THR A 169 -21.30 13.62 -2.25
C THR A 169 -20.68 13.40 -0.87
N SER A 170 -20.42 12.14 -0.52
CA SER A 170 -19.74 11.76 0.70
C SER A 170 -19.03 10.41 0.54
N PHE A 171 -17.84 10.31 1.12
CA PHE A 171 -16.95 9.16 0.98
C PHE A 171 -15.94 9.10 2.14
N SER A 172 -15.15 8.03 2.21
CA SER A 172 -14.15 7.77 3.26
C SER A 172 -12.79 7.48 2.63
N ASP A 173 -12.02 6.55 3.18
CA ASP A 173 -10.72 6.16 2.65
C ASP A 173 -10.83 5.50 1.26
N GLY A 174 -9.92 5.88 0.37
CA GLY A 174 -9.78 5.36 -0.98
C GLY A 174 -9.29 6.41 -1.98
N THR A 175 -9.20 5.98 -3.23
CA THR A 175 -8.89 6.80 -4.40
C THR A 175 -10.13 6.91 -5.29
N TYR A 176 -10.44 8.14 -5.73
CA TYR A 176 -11.66 8.48 -6.45
C TYR A 176 -11.35 9.19 -7.77
N ILE A 177 -12.06 8.85 -8.84
CA ILE A 177 -11.97 9.53 -10.14
C ILE A 177 -12.80 10.81 -10.11
N VAL A 178 -12.16 11.95 -10.32
CA VAL A 178 -12.85 13.23 -10.45
C VAL A 178 -13.58 13.28 -11.80
N GLY A 179 -14.85 13.65 -11.78
CA GLY A 179 -15.75 13.63 -12.93
C GLY A 179 -16.48 12.30 -13.17
N LYS A 180 -16.11 11.21 -12.49
CA LYS A 180 -16.88 9.95 -12.47
C LYS A 180 -17.40 9.61 -11.08
N ASP A 181 -16.48 9.40 -10.13
CA ASP A 181 -16.82 9.01 -8.75
C ASP A 181 -17.30 10.22 -7.94
N ILE A 182 -16.60 11.35 -8.09
CA ILE A 182 -16.88 12.59 -7.37
C ILE A 182 -16.82 13.77 -8.33
N SER A 183 -17.59 14.81 -8.07
CA SER A 183 -17.49 16.09 -8.80
C SER A 183 -16.39 16.99 -8.21
N PRO A 184 -15.82 17.92 -9.00
CA PRO A 184 -15.11 19.06 -8.44
C PRO A 184 -15.94 19.85 -7.41
N GLY A 185 -15.25 20.54 -6.50
CA GLY A 185 -15.85 21.37 -5.47
C GLY A 185 -15.14 21.26 -4.12
N LYS A 186 -15.72 21.89 -3.10
CA LYS A 186 -15.19 21.86 -1.74
C LYS A 186 -15.73 20.67 -0.97
N TYR A 187 -14.84 19.99 -0.27
CA TYR A 187 -15.16 18.86 0.59
C TYR A 187 -14.58 19.11 1.97
N LYS A 188 -15.36 18.83 3.00
CA LYS A 188 -14.94 18.87 4.40
C LYS A 188 -14.77 17.45 4.91
N SER A 189 -13.64 17.17 5.54
CA SER A 189 -13.39 15.97 6.33
C SER A 189 -13.71 16.25 7.80
N ASP A 190 -14.29 15.26 8.48
CA ASP A 190 -14.56 15.30 9.91
C ASP A 190 -13.30 15.04 10.77
N GLY A 191 -12.17 14.69 10.15
CA GLY A 191 -10.98 14.17 10.81
C GLY A 191 -11.12 12.67 11.13
N GLY A 192 -10.01 11.94 11.14
CA GLY A 192 -9.95 10.56 11.60
C GLY A 192 -9.29 10.43 12.97
N ASP A 193 -9.27 9.20 13.50
CA ASP A 193 -8.62 8.88 14.78
C ASP A 193 -7.08 8.67 14.64
N SER A 194 -6.54 8.80 13.42
CA SER A 194 -5.14 8.56 13.07
C SER A 194 -4.58 9.68 12.21
N PHE A 195 -3.27 9.60 11.88
CA PHE A 195 -2.64 10.52 10.94
C PHE A 195 -3.31 10.42 9.56
N GLY A 196 -3.92 11.53 9.13
CA GLY A 196 -4.58 11.63 7.84
C GLY A 196 -3.61 11.92 6.69
N TYR A 197 -4.03 11.57 5.49
CA TYR A 197 -3.40 11.99 4.24
C TYR A 197 -4.43 12.20 3.15
N TRP A 198 -4.29 13.27 2.38
CA TRP A 198 -5.04 13.44 1.14
C TRP A 198 -4.11 13.90 0.02
N ALA A 199 -4.48 13.59 -1.23
CA ALA A 199 -3.83 14.10 -2.42
C ALA A 199 -4.84 14.40 -3.54
N ARG A 200 -4.63 15.52 -4.23
CA ARG A 200 -5.23 15.82 -5.53
C ARG A 200 -4.26 15.34 -6.61
N LEU A 201 -4.77 14.62 -7.60
CA LEU A 201 -3.95 13.85 -8.54
C LEU A 201 -4.18 14.32 -9.99
N SER A 202 -3.11 14.36 -10.79
CA SER A 202 -3.15 14.59 -12.24
C SER A 202 -3.21 13.30 -13.05
N GLY A 203 -3.07 12.14 -12.40
CA GLY A 203 -3.06 10.83 -13.00
C GLY A 203 -3.16 9.72 -11.96
N PHE A 204 -3.05 8.48 -12.43
CA PHE A 204 -3.11 7.26 -11.60
C PHE A 204 -1.91 6.34 -11.85
N SER A 205 -0.78 6.86 -12.33
CA SER A 205 0.43 6.08 -12.53
C SER A 205 0.99 5.53 -11.21
N GLY A 206 0.64 6.19 -10.10
CA GLY A 206 1.12 5.89 -8.75
C GLY A 206 2.49 6.50 -8.43
N GLU A 207 3.03 7.30 -9.34
CA GLU A 207 4.29 8.01 -9.14
C GLU A 207 4.07 9.38 -8.49
N LEU A 208 5.13 9.94 -7.92
CA LEU A 208 5.08 11.25 -7.26
C LEU A 208 4.71 12.39 -8.22
N ASP A 209 5.01 12.24 -9.51
CA ASP A 209 4.74 13.24 -10.54
C ASP A 209 3.23 13.44 -10.77
N ASP A 210 2.38 12.49 -10.34
CA ASP A 210 0.93 12.63 -10.39
C ASP A 210 0.35 13.46 -9.24
N ILE A 211 1.13 13.78 -8.20
CA ILE A 211 0.63 14.52 -7.04
C ILE A 211 0.63 16.03 -7.36
N ILE A 212 -0.57 16.60 -7.52
CA ILE A 212 -0.76 18.05 -7.72
C ILE A 212 -0.57 18.79 -6.39
N ALA A 213 -1.19 18.27 -5.33
CA ALA A 213 -1.11 18.81 -3.97
C ALA A 213 -1.47 17.71 -2.99
N ASN A 214 -0.88 17.74 -1.80
CA ASN A 214 -1.21 16.82 -0.71
C ASN A 214 -1.21 17.52 0.65
N GLY A 215 -1.70 16.82 1.66
CA GLY A 215 -1.66 17.29 3.04
C GLY A 215 -1.84 16.16 4.05
N ASN A 216 -1.34 16.38 5.27
CA ASN A 216 -1.38 15.44 6.37
C ASN A 216 -2.08 16.06 7.59
N PRO A 217 -3.41 16.25 7.55
CA PRO A 217 -4.12 16.88 8.66
C PRO A 217 -4.18 15.93 9.88
N GLU A 218 -4.12 16.51 11.07
CA GLU A 218 -4.32 15.80 12.35
C GLU A 218 -5.78 15.88 12.84
N GLY A 219 -6.69 16.40 12.02
CA GLY A 219 -8.09 16.64 12.37
C GLY A 219 -8.92 17.12 11.19
N PRO A 220 -10.11 17.72 11.44
CA PRO A 220 -10.98 18.20 10.38
C PRO A 220 -10.25 19.14 9.40
N THR A 221 -10.45 18.93 8.11
CA THR A 221 -9.86 19.76 7.05
C THR A 221 -10.87 20.05 5.95
N ILE A 222 -10.59 21.05 5.12
CA ILE A 222 -11.36 21.39 3.93
C ILE A 222 -10.42 21.41 2.73
N VAL A 223 -10.80 20.71 1.66
CA VAL A 223 -10.06 20.67 0.40
C VAL A 223 -10.98 21.08 -0.74
N GLU A 224 -10.48 21.93 -1.61
CA GLU A 224 -11.10 22.24 -2.89
C GLU A 224 -10.49 21.34 -3.97
N ILE A 225 -11.31 20.45 -4.52
CA ILE A 225 -10.98 19.60 -5.66
C ILE A 225 -11.28 20.41 -6.92
N ALA A 226 -10.25 20.69 -7.72
CA ALA A 226 -10.34 21.55 -8.89
C ALA A 226 -10.93 20.79 -10.09
N GLU A 227 -11.48 21.52 -11.06
CA GLU A 227 -12.05 20.93 -12.28
C GLU A 227 -11.04 20.16 -13.14
N GLY A 228 -9.75 20.51 -13.03
CA GLY A 228 -8.67 19.85 -13.76
C GLY A 228 -8.00 18.70 -13.00
N ASP A 229 -8.39 18.44 -11.75
CA ASP A 229 -7.89 17.28 -11.02
C ASP A 229 -8.49 16.03 -11.66
N ILE A 230 -7.68 14.98 -11.81
CA ILE A 230 -8.09 13.70 -12.38
C ILE A 230 -8.51 12.72 -11.27
N GLY A 231 -7.85 12.80 -10.12
CA GLY A 231 -8.12 11.95 -8.98
C GLY A 231 -8.08 12.67 -7.63
N PHE A 232 -8.71 12.06 -6.63
CA PHE A 232 -8.57 12.43 -5.23
C PHE A 232 -8.31 11.17 -4.42
N GLN A 233 -7.19 11.13 -3.70
CA GLN A 233 -6.86 10.05 -2.77
C GLN A 233 -6.97 10.56 -1.34
N THR A 234 -7.51 9.74 -0.46
CA THR A 234 -7.57 10.04 0.97
C THR A 234 -7.45 8.76 1.79
N PHE A 235 -6.79 8.85 2.94
CA PHE A 235 -6.86 7.84 3.99
C PHE A 235 -6.71 8.47 5.37
N GLY A 236 -7.29 7.86 6.39
CA GLY A 236 -7.18 8.32 7.78
C GLY A 236 -7.85 9.67 8.07
N ASN A 237 -8.63 10.22 7.14
CA ASN A 237 -9.30 11.53 7.30
C ASN A 237 -10.76 11.42 7.76
N GLY A 238 -11.22 10.21 8.08
CA GLY A 238 -12.63 9.96 8.37
C GLY A 238 -13.51 10.25 7.15
N LYS A 239 -14.74 10.70 7.42
CA LYS A 239 -15.73 10.96 6.38
C LYS A 239 -15.52 12.32 5.73
N TRP A 240 -15.51 12.34 4.41
CA TRP A 240 -15.59 13.55 3.59
C TRP A 240 -17.04 13.81 3.18
N THR A 241 -17.46 15.07 3.17
CA THR A 241 -18.76 15.52 2.68
C THR A 241 -18.60 16.77 1.83
N LYS A 242 -19.27 16.81 0.68
CA LYS A 242 -19.31 18.00 -0.19
C LYS A 242 -19.98 19.15 0.56
N VAL A 243 -19.40 20.35 0.48
CA VAL A 243 -19.92 21.58 1.08
C VAL A 243 -20.07 22.69 0.03
N GLU A 244 -20.94 23.65 0.32
CA GLU A 244 -21.17 24.84 -0.52
C GLU A 244 -20.04 25.89 -0.37
#